data_AF-A0A661UD95-F1
#
_entry.id   AF-A0A661UD95-F1
#
_cell.length_a   1.000
_cell.length_b   1.000
_cell.length_c   1.000
_cell.angle_alpha   90.00
_cell.angle_beta   90.00
_cell.angle_gamma   90.00
#
_symmetry.space_group_name_H-M   'P 1'
#
loop_
_entity.id
_entity.type
_entity.pdbx_description
1 polymer ?
#
loop_
_entity_poly.entity_id
_entity_poly.type
_entity_poly.pdbx_seq_one_letter_code
_entity_poly.pdbx_strand_id
1 'polypeptide(L)'
;MMDASRERGWPWWCVATACVLALYVSAPYVREMQVLLRSRLQSHFDIIFRGTMALLGAALLISGIWLELKRHRSNRAASSEQISVVRIALKKTALVAICVALYYFSLFEAIVTNPARGVRIIEFVHLFQFTLITLVVLKAVSTSIKGPSSYMVSFLVMWLVGLGDEAVQGYIARRVGEIRDVRTDAIVAALALIVVWLVFSPRSLSARSTIDHRPLILALTGLVVIGTAAFILSFHIGYRIEDKRCGVFYSLYSKKELLNRSKDMRLGPRLPPGGSLASARIRGFWAPEDFYETEASRHLAERDKLEKQGRHWEAFCEEMIRRTYYRPFFDPDEWAGWTAERMRKEFGDYDVSRFVSYHYDLVFRGWRRWHVLAAAFVICIVLFVCGIVPKWQRG
;
A
#
# COMPACT_ATOMS: atom_id res chain seq x y z
N MET A 1 21.06 33.28 28.74
CA MET A 1 20.01 32.92 27.76
C MET A 1 20.69 32.14 26.65
N MET A 2 20.64 30.80 26.73
CA MET A 2 21.13 29.95 25.63
C MET A 2 20.19 30.12 24.46
N ASP A 3 20.76 30.32 23.28
CA ASP A 3 20.06 30.54 22.03
C ASP A 3 19.34 29.23 21.63
N ALA A 4 18.16 29.01 22.20
CA ALA A 4 17.27 27.88 21.90
C ALA A 4 16.77 27.88 20.44
N SER A 5 17.28 28.80 19.62
CA SER A 5 16.93 29.02 18.21
C SER A 5 17.67 28.10 17.23
N ARG A 6 18.61 27.26 17.68
CA ARG A 6 19.31 26.27 16.83
C ARG A 6 19.23 24.84 17.38
N GLU A 7 18.03 24.34 17.67
CA GLU A 7 17.81 22.91 17.43
C GLU A 7 18.04 22.67 15.93
N ARG A 8 19.26 22.26 15.57
CA ARG A 8 19.61 21.91 14.19
C ARG A 8 18.59 20.87 13.73
N GLY A 9 17.93 21.08 12.59
CA GLY A 9 16.90 20.15 12.09
C GLY A 9 17.44 18.77 11.69
N TRP A 10 18.77 18.65 11.54
CA TRP A 10 19.49 17.45 11.10
C TRP A 10 19.18 16.15 11.89
N PRO A 11 19.13 16.13 13.24
CA PRO A 11 18.85 14.91 13.99
C PRO A 11 17.49 14.31 13.65
N TRP A 12 16.47 15.15 13.42
CA TRP A 12 15.13 14.67 13.08
C TRP A 12 15.07 14.07 11.68
N TRP A 13 15.81 14.62 10.72
CA TRP A 13 15.97 14.00 9.40
C TRP A 13 16.69 12.66 9.48
N CYS A 14 17.75 12.54 10.30
CA CYS A 14 18.42 11.26 10.53
C CYS A 14 17.47 10.21 11.11
N VAL A 15 16.65 10.60 12.10
CA VAL A 15 15.64 9.71 12.70
C VAL A 15 14.58 9.32 11.66
N ALA A 16 14.07 10.28 10.89
CA ALA A 16 13.09 10.00 9.82
C ALA A 16 13.65 9.01 8.79
N THR A 17 14.85 9.26 8.29
CA THR A 17 15.54 8.38 7.34
C THR A 17 15.79 7.00 7.94
N ALA A 18 16.24 6.91 9.20
CA ALA A 18 16.44 5.63 9.87
C ALA A 18 15.12 4.84 10.01
N CYS A 19 14.01 5.50 10.35
CA CYS A 19 12.70 4.86 10.41
C CYS A 19 12.22 4.35 9.04
N VAL A 20 12.41 5.14 7.98
CA VAL A 20 12.05 4.73 6.61
C VAL A 20 12.93 3.57 6.14
N LEU A 21 14.23 3.60 6.40
CA LEU A 21 15.13 2.48 6.08
C LEU A 21 14.76 1.23 6.88
N ALA A 22 14.41 1.38 8.16
CA ALA A 22 13.95 0.26 8.98
C ALA A 22 12.66 -0.36 8.42
N LEU A 23 11.73 0.46 7.92
CA LEU A 23 10.53 -0.01 7.21
C LEU A 23 10.95 -0.89 6.02
N TYR A 24 11.74 -0.35 5.10
CA TYR A 24 12.14 -1.05 3.87
C TYR A 24 12.93 -2.34 4.16
N VAL A 25 13.85 -2.31 5.11
CA VAL A 25 14.65 -3.49 5.50
C VAL A 25 13.79 -4.54 6.18
N SER A 26 12.77 -4.14 6.94
CA SER A 26 11.90 -5.07 7.66
C SER A 26 10.83 -5.73 6.78
N ALA A 27 10.44 -5.11 5.66
CA ALA A 27 9.33 -5.53 4.82
C ALA A 27 9.37 -7.02 4.42
N PRO A 28 10.52 -7.61 4.04
CA PRO A 28 10.59 -9.05 3.70
C PRO A 28 10.35 -9.99 4.88
N TYR A 29 10.65 -9.53 6.10
CA TYR A 29 10.64 -10.36 7.30
C TYR A 29 9.30 -10.34 8.03
N VAL A 30 8.43 -9.36 7.77
CA VAL A 30 7.14 -9.20 8.48
C VAL A 30 6.30 -10.50 8.46
N ARG A 31 6.22 -11.17 7.30
CA ARG A 31 5.46 -12.43 7.17
C ARG A 31 6.06 -13.55 8.01
N GLU A 32 7.38 -13.73 8.00
CA GLU A 32 8.02 -14.78 8.80
C GLU A 32 7.95 -14.50 10.29
N MET A 33 8.13 -13.24 10.70
CA MET A 33 7.92 -12.83 12.09
C MET A 33 6.48 -13.15 12.52
N GLN A 34 5.49 -12.89 11.67
CA GLN A 34 4.11 -13.25 11.96
C GLN A 34 3.91 -14.76 12.07
N VAL A 35 4.46 -15.55 11.15
CA VAL A 35 4.38 -17.02 11.19
C VAL A 35 5.03 -17.57 12.46
N LEU A 36 6.21 -17.07 12.82
CA LEU A 36 6.94 -17.43 14.04
C LEU A 36 6.16 -17.05 15.30
N LEU A 37 5.65 -15.83 15.37
CA LEU A 37 4.85 -15.38 16.52
C LEU A 37 3.56 -16.20 16.65
N ARG A 38 2.89 -16.50 15.53
CA ARG A 38 1.69 -17.36 15.52
C ARG A 38 1.99 -18.78 15.93
N SER A 39 3.10 -19.37 15.50
CA SER A 39 3.46 -20.73 15.91
C SER A 39 3.76 -20.80 17.41
N ARG A 40 4.26 -19.72 18.01
CA ARG A 40 4.57 -19.64 19.44
C ARG A 40 3.36 -19.29 20.31
N LEU A 41 2.51 -18.36 19.86
CA LEU A 41 1.39 -17.81 20.62
C LEU A 41 0.04 -18.47 20.28
N GLN A 42 -0.02 -19.28 19.23
CA GLN A 42 -1.18 -20.05 18.79
C GLN A 42 -2.46 -19.19 18.74
N SER A 43 -3.55 -19.65 19.38
CA SER A 43 -4.84 -18.97 19.43
C SER A 43 -4.82 -17.65 20.19
N HIS A 44 -3.82 -17.41 21.06
CA HIS A 44 -3.71 -16.18 21.84
C HIS A 44 -3.08 -15.03 21.07
N PHE A 45 -2.42 -15.30 19.94
CA PHE A 45 -1.74 -14.26 19.14
C PHE A 45 -2.67 -13.10 18.81
N ASP A 46 -3.86 -13.39 18.28
CA ASP A 46 -4.82 -12.37 17.86
C ASP A 46 -5.33 -11.53 19.04
N ILE A 47 -5.54 -12.16 20.20
CA ILE A 47 -6.04 -11.48 21.42
C ILE A 47 -4.96 -10.58 22.00
N ILE A 48 -3.74 -11.11 22.16
CA ILE A 48 -2.59 -10.36 22.68
C ILE A 48 -2.31 -9.17 21.76
N PHE A 49 -2.25 -9.41 20.45
CA PHE A 49 -1.98 -8.36 19.48
C PHE A 49 -3.05 -7.25 19.54
N ARG A 50 -4.35 -7.59 19.48
CA ARG A 50 -5.43 -6.59 19.59
C ARG A 50 -5.40 -5.85 20.93
N GLY A 51 -5.14 -6.56 22.02
CA GLY A 51 -5.03 -5.98 23.36
C GLY A 51 -3.88 -4.97 23.44
N THR A 52 -2.68 -5.35 23.00
CA THR A 52 -1.51 -4.46 22.95
C THR A 52 -1.78 -3.22 22.11
N MET A 53 -2.39 -3.37 20.94
CA MET A 53 -2.67 -2.23 20.08
C MET A 53 -3.78 -1.32 20.60
N ALA A 54 -4.83 -1.88 21.21
CA ALA A 54 -5.86 -1.10 21.90
C ALA A 54 -5.26 -0.30 23.06
N LEU A 55 -4.36 -0.91 23.84
CA LEU A 55 -3.64 -0.24 24.91
C LEU A 55 -2.73 0.89 24.39
N LEU A 56 -2.01 0.67 23.29
CA LEU A 56 -1.19 1.72 22.67
C LEU A 56 -2.05 2.89 22.16
N GLY A 57 -3.16 2.60 21.49
CA GLY A 57 -4.12 3.62 21.05
C GLY A 57 -4.69 4.42 22.22
N ALA A 58 -5.10 3.74 23.30
CA ALA A 58 -5.58 4.37 24.52
C ALA A 58 -4.49 5.23 25.19
N ALA A 59 -3.25 4.73 25.27
CA ALA A 59 -2.12 5.46 25.84
C ALA A 59 -1.81 6.75 25.06
N LEU A 60 -1.86 6.70 23.72
CA LEU A 60 -1.70 7.88 22.87
C LEU A 60 -2.82 8.90 23.09
N LEU A 61 -4.08 8.44 23.16
CA LEU A 61 -5.23 9.30 23.43
C LEU A 61 -5.13 9.97 24.80
N ILE A 62 -4.84 9.20 25.85
CA ILE A 62 -4.67 9.69 27.22
C ILE A 62 -3.52 10.69 27.29
N SER A 63 -2.39 10.39 26.63
CA SER A 63 -1.24 11.30 26.57
C SER A 63 -1.59 12.61 25.87
N GLY A 64 -2.35 12.57 24.77
CA GLY A 64 -2.85 13.76 24.09
C GLY A 64 -3.76 14.62 24.97
N ILE A 65 -4.72 13.99 25.66
CA ILE A 65 -5.60 14.67 26.63
C ILE A 65 -4.77 15.29 27.76
N TRP A 66 -3.85 14.53 28.33
CA TRP A 66 -3.02 14.97 29.45
C TRP A 66 -2.11 16.15 29.08
N LEU A 67 -1.48 16.12 27.90
CA LEU A 67 -0.65 17.21 27.39
C LEU A 67 -1.45 18.49 27.21
N GLU A 68 -2.68 18.41 26.68
CA GLU A 68 -3.53 19.58 26.52
C GLU A 68 -3.98 20.13 27.88
N LEU A 69 -4.37 19.26 28.83
CA LEU A 69 -4.70 19.66 30.20
C LEU A 69 -3.52 20.34 30.90
N LYS A 70 -2.31 19.81 30.74
CA LYS A 70 -1.07 20.40 31.29
C LYS A 70 -0.77 21.76 30.68
N ARG A 71 -0.89 21.89 29.36
CA ARG A 71 -0.74 23.17 28.63
C ARG A 71 -1.72 24.22 29.16
N HIS A 72 -2.96 23.83 29.45
CA HIS A 72 -3.95 24.74 30.03
C HIS A 72 -3.65 25.11 31.48
N ARG A 73 -3.19 24.18 32.33
CA ARG A 73 -2.80 24.51 33.72
C ARG A 73 -1.70 25.57 33.78
N SER A 74 -0.76 25.55 32.83
CA SER A 74 0.29 26.55 32.70
C SER A 74 -0.21 27.96 32.37
N ASN A 75 -1.43 28.11 31.84
CA ASN A 75 -1.98 29.40 31.37
C ASN A 75 -3.06 29.98 32.31
N ARG A 76 -3.19 29.47 33.55
CA ARG A 76 -4.26 29.82 34.51
C ARG A 76 -4.10 31.22 35.16
N ALA A 77 -4.10 32.28 34.36
CA ALA A 77 -4.15 33.66 34.88
C ALA A 77 -5.35 34.50 34.39
N ALA A 78 -6.34 33.96 33.67
CA ALA A 78 -7.46 34.76 33.17
C ALA A 78 -8.85 34.09 33.31
N SER A 79 -9.81 34.91 33.75
CA SER A 79 -11.24 34.67 33.97
C SER A 79 -12.03 34.53 32.66
N SER A 80 -13.31 34.10 32.72
CA SER A 80 -14.34 34.13 31.66
C SER A 80 -14.07 33.34 30.35
N GLU A 81 -12.83 33.30 29.86
CA GLU A 81 -12.34 32.46 28.75
C GLU A 81 -12.46 30.94 29.01
N GLN A 82 -12.76 30.53 30.24
CA GLN A 82 -12.85 29.11 30.60
C GLN A 82 -13.94 28.35 29.84
N ILE A 83 -15.06 28.99 29.48
CA ILE A 83 -16.16 28.33 28.76
C ILE A 83 -15.83 28.13 27.27
N SER A 84 -15.15 29.09 26.64
CA SER A 84 -14.70 28.96 25.25
C SER A 84 -13.59 27.90 25.13
N VAL A 85 -12.70 27.83 26.13
CA VAL A 85 -11.66 26.80 26.23
C VAL A 85 -12.24 25.39 26.35
N VAL A 86 -13.25 25.17 27.20
CA VAL A 86 -13.91 23.86 27.33
C VAL A 86 -14.59 23.44 26.03
N ARG A 87 -15.23 24.38 25.31
CA ARG A 87 -15.82 24.08 23.98
C ARG A 87 -14.76 23.76 22.93
N ILE A 88 -13.61 24.44 22.93
CA ILE A 88 -12.51 24.15 22.00
C ILE A 88 -11.94 22.76 22.31
N ALA A 89 -11.73 22.44 23.59
CA ALA A 89 -11.28 21.12 24.02
C ALA A 89 -12.26 20.03 23.59
N LEU A 90 -13.57 20.19 23.84
CA LEU A 90 -14.62 19.27 23.39
C LEU A 90 -14.65 19.08 21.87
N LYS A 91 -14.53 20.17 21.09
CA LYS A 91 -14.46 20.10 19.63
C LYS A 91 -13.23 19.33 19.15
N LYS A 92 -12.07 19.57 19.76
CA LYS A 92 -10.85 18.81 19.46
C LYS A 92 -11.01 17.33 19.82
N THR A 93 -11.58 17.02 20.99
CA THR A 93 -11.81 15.64 21.43
C THR A 93 -12.80 14.91 20.54
N ALA A 94 -13.91 15.54 20.17
CA ALA A 94 -14.88 14.98 19.23
C ALA A 94 -14.26 14.72 17.86
N LEU A 95 -13.38 15.61 17.41
CA LEU A 95 -12.72 15.48 16.13
C LEU A 95 -11.60 14.43 16.13
N VAL A 96 -10.89 14.27 17.26
CA VAL A 96 -10.01 13.12 17.49
C VAL A 96 -10.81 11.83 17.47
N ALA A 97 -11.97 11.80 18.13
CA ALA A 97 -12.85 10.64 18.10
C ALA A 97 -13.32 10.32 16.67
N ILE A 98 -13.62 11.34 15.86
CA ILE A 98 -13.94 11.17 14.42
C ILE A 98 -12.72 10.65 13.65
N CYS A 99 -11.51 11.18 13.87
CA CYS A 99 -10.32 10.70 13.18
C CYS A 99 -9.96 9.26 13.59
N VAL A 100 -10.12 8.92 14.87
CA VAL A 100 -9.99 7.56 15.39
C VAL A 100 -11.08 6.67 14.78
N ALA A 101 -12.32 7.15 14.66
CA ALA A 101 -13.40 6.41 14.00
C ALA A 101 -13.14 6.21 12.50
N LEU A 102 -12.60 7.21 11.80
CA LEU A 102 -12.20 7.11 10.39
C LEU A 102 -11.01 6.15 10.22
N TYR A 103 -10.04 6.20 11.12
CA TYR A 103 -8.94 5.23 11.20
C TYR A 103 -9.47 3.81 11.42
N TYR A 104 -10.40 3.62 12.37
CA TYR A 104 -11.09 2.34 12.60
C TYR A 104 -11.98 1.92 11.44
N PHE A 105 -12.53 2.87 10.67
CA PHE A 105 -13.31 2.60 9.47
C PHE A 105 -12.42 2.14 8.32
N SER A 106 -11.26 2.78 8.10
CA SER A 106 -10.24 2.29 7.17
C SER A 106 -9.75 0.89 7.57
N LEU A 107 -9.58 0.67 8.87
CA LEU A 107 -9.30 -0.65 9.43
C LEU A 107 -10.44 -1.64 9.15
N PHE A 108 -11.68 -1.20 9.29
CA PHE A 108 -12.87 -2.03 9.07
C PHE A 108 -13.00 -2.41 7.59
N GLU A 109 -12.76 -1.48 6.67
CA GLU A 109 -12.73 -1.78 5.24
C GLU A 109 -11.68 -2.86 4.93
N ALA A 110 -10.46 -2.72 5.46
CA ALA A 110 -9.40 -3.73 5.34
C ALA A 110 -9.80 -5.07 5.98
N ILE A 111 -10.47 -5.03 7.14
CA ILE A 111 -10.91 -6.22 7.88
C ILE A 111 -12.05 -6.98 7.19
N VAL A 112 -12.99 -6.27 6.57
CA VAL A 112 -14.20 -6.83 5.95
C VAL A 112 -13.93 -7.30 4.54
N THR A 113 -13.07 -6.61 3.80
CA THR A 113 -12.74 -6.99 2.42
C THR A 113 -11.77 -8.19 2.36
N ASN A 114 -10.96 -8.42 3.39
CA ASN A 114 -9.97 -9.50 3.39
C ASN A 114 -10.36 -10.68 4.30
N PRO A 115 -10.78 -11.83 3.74
CA PRO A 115 -11.27 -12.97 4.54
C PRO A 115 -10.16 -13.67 5.34
N ALA A 116 -8.89 -13.49 4.97
CA ALA A 116 -7.77 -14.14 5.62
C ALA A 116 -7.34 -13.40 6.90
N ARG A 117 -7.56 -14.03 8.07
CA ARG A 117 -7.21 -13.45 9.39
C ARG A 117 -5.75 -12.99 9.53
N GLY A 118 -4.82 -13.57 8.76
CA GLY A 118 -3.40 -13.18 8.73
C GLY A 118 -3.15 -11.81 8.14
N VAL A 119 -3.85 -11.46 7.07
CA VAL A 119 -3.58 -10.24 6.32
C VAL A 119 -3.94 -9.01 7.17
N ARG A 120 -5.03 -9.09 7.93
CA ARG A 120 -5.53 -8.00 8.79
C ARG A 120 -4.55 -7.50 9.85
N ILE A 121 -3.72 -8.39 10.39
CA ILE A 121 -2.72 -8.01 11.40
C ILE A 121 -1.56 -7.27 10.73
N ILE A 122 -1.15 -7.72 9.54
CA ILE A 122 -0.11 -7.05 8.77
C ILE A 122 -0.57 -5.64 8.38
N GLU A 123 -1.78 -5.53 7.82
CA GLU A 123 -2.39 -4.23 7.46
C GLU A 123 -2.44 -3.28 8.66
N PHE A 124 -2.74 -3.79 9.86
CA PHE A 124 -2.74 -3.00 11.08
C PHE A 124 -1.35 -2.50 11.50
N VAL A 125 -0.35 -3.39 11.50
CA VAL A 125 1.04 -3.03 11.81
C VAL A 125 1.52 -1.96 10.85
N HIS A 126 1.24 -2.16 9.55
CA HIS A 126 1.59 -1.24 8.47
C HIS A 126 1.02 0.16 8.73
N LEU A 127 -0.27 0.23 9.03
CA LEU A 127 -0.96 1.49 9.29
C LEU A 127 -0.47 2.19 10.58
N PHE A 128 -0.09 1.45 11.63
CA PHE A 128 0.58 2.02 12.80
C PHE A 128 1.98 2.56 12.46
N GLN A 129 2.77 1.80 11.70
CA GLN A 129 4.11 2.21 11.25
C GLN A 129 4.06 3.50 10.43
N PHE A 130 3.17 3.57 9.43
CA PHE A 130 3.01 4.75 8.59
C PHE A 130 2.52 5.97 9.38
N THR A 131 1.67 5.77 10.39
CA THR A 131 1.28 6.84 11.32
C THR A 131 2.52 7.39 12.04
N LEU A 132 3.33 6.52 12.65
CA LEU A 132 4.52 6.93 13.40
C LEU A 132 5.55 7.64 12.50
N ILE A 133 5.84 7.07 11.33
CA ILE A 133 6.78 7.68 10.36
C ILE A 133 6.27 9.05 9.92
N THR A 134 4.96 9.19 9.66
CA THR A 134 4.35 10.48 9.30
C THR A 134 4.59 11.54 10.38
N LEU A 135 4.45 11.19 11.66
CA LEU A 135 4.70 12.12 12.76
C LEU A 135 6.18 12.56 12.82
N VAL A 136 7.11 11.63 12.61
CA VAL A 136 8.55 11.91 12.58
C VAL A 136 8.91 12.79 11.37
N VAL A 137 8.37 12.49 10.19
CA VAL A 137 8.55 13.30 8.97
C VAL A 137 7.97 14.70 9.17
N LEU A 138 6.77 14.82 9.74
CA LEU A 138 6.20 16.13 10.06
C LEU A 138 7.10 16.91 11.03
N LYS A 139 7.62 16.25 12.07
CA LYS A 139 8.55 16.89 13.00
C LYS A 139 9.80 17.36 12.26
N ALA A 140 10.42 16.55 11.41
CA ALA A 140 11.60 16.89 10.62
C ALA A 140 11.33 18.06 9.66
N VAL A 141 10.27 17.98 8.85
CA VAL A 141 9.86 19.04 7.91
C VAL A 141 9.56 20.34 8.66
N SER A 142 8.85 20.26 9.79
CA SER A 142 8.46 21.42 10.59
C SER A 142 9.64 22.18 11.20
N THR A 143 10.85 21.60 11.24
CA THR A 143 12.06 22.33 11.66
C THR A 143 12.41 23.43 10.68
N SER A 144 12.24 23.17 9.38
CA SER A 144 12.70 24.02 8.27
C SER A 144 11.56 24.75 7.56
N ILE A 145 10.38 24.13 7.49
CA ILE A 145 9.18 24.67 6.84
C ILE A 145 8.14 24.94 7.92
N LYS A 146 7.64 26.17 8.00
CA LYS A 146 6.61 26.57 8.99
C LYS A 146 5.24 26.70 8.31
N GLY A 147 4.19 26.79 9.11
CA GLY A 147 2.84 27.00 8.61
C GLY A 147 2.20 25.75 7.96
N PRO A 148 1.09 25.93 7.24
CA PRO A 148 0.38 24.84 6.55
C PRO A 148 1.24 24.09 5.52
N SER A 149 2.26 24.75 4.94
CA SER A 149 3.16 24.15 3.97
C SER A 149 3.91 22.94 4.53
N SER A 150 4.20 22.89 5.84
CA SER A 150 4.87 21.73 6.44
C SER A 150 4.02 20.47 6.37
N TYR A 151 2.70 20.60 6.50
CA TYR A 151 1.77 19.48 6.42
C TYR A 151 1.68 18.94 4.99
N MET A 152 1.53 19.84 4.01
CA MET A 152 1.48 19.46 2.61
C MET A 152 2.78 18.77 2.16
N VAL A 153 3.94 19.34 2.51
CA VAL A 153 5.25 18.72 2.19
C VAL A 153 5.38 17.36 2.87
N SER A 154 4.99 17.23 4.15
CA SER A 154 5.05 15.95 4.86
C SER A 154 4.16 14.89 4.23
N PHE A 155 2.96 15.27 3.80
CA PHE A 155 2.04 14.38 3.09
C PHE A 155 2.65 13.88 1.78
N LEU A 156 3.17 14.78 0.94
CA LEU A 156 3.78 14.41 -0.33
C LEU A 156 5.02 13.52 -0.14
N VAL A 157 5.85 13.81 0.87
CA VAL A 157 6.99 12.94 1.23
C VAL A 157 6.50 11.56 1.66
N MET A 158 5.47 11.47 2.50
CA MET A 158 4.93 10.18 2.94
C MET A 158 4.29 9.38 1.80
N TRP A 159 3.66 10.04 0.83
CA TRP A 159 3.19 9.36 -0.38
C TRP A 159 4.36 8.74 -1.15
N LEU A 160 5.45 9.49 -1.36
CA LEU A 160 6.65 8.96 -2.00
C LEU A 160 7.28 7.81 -1.20
N VAL A 161 7.25 7.87 0.13
CA VAL A 161 7.72 6.77 0.99
C VAL A 161 6.88 5.51 0.80
N GLY A 162 5.54 5.62 0.80
CA GLY A 162 4.62 4.49 0.56
C GLY A 162 4.77 3.92 -0.85
N LEU A 163 4.93 4.78 -1.86
CA LEU A 163 5.23 4.36 -3.23
C LEU A 163 6.56 3.58 -3.30
N GLY A 164 7.59 4.06 -2.61
CA GLY A 164 8.89 3.40 -2.53
C GLY A 164 8.82 2.07 -1.80
N ASP A 165 8.05 1.99 -0.71
CA ASP A 165 7.86 0.74 0.05
C ASP A 165 7.22 -0.32 -0.84
N GLU A 166 6.08 0.01 -1.46
CA GLU A 166 5.35 -0.92 -2.34
C GLU A 166 6.14 -1.27 -3.61
N ALA A 167 6.96 -0.34 -4.13
CA ALA A 167 7.84 -0.66 -5.25
C ALA A 167 8.90 -1.68 -4.84
N VAL A 168 9.54 -1.49 -3.69
CA VAL A 168 10.53 -2.45 -3.15
C VAL A 168 9.86 -3.79 -2.88
N GLN A 169 8.69 -3.80 -2.23
CA GLN A 169 7.91 -5.01 -2.01
C GLN A 169 7.55 -5.71 -3.33
N GLY A 170 7.13 -4.97 -4.36
CA GLY A 170 6.80 -5.53 -5.67
C GLY A 170 7.97 -6.19 -6.39
N TYR A 171 9.22 -5.84 -6.05
CA TYR A 171 10.41 -6.51 -6.59
C TYR A 171 10.87 -7.72 -5.76
N ILE A 172 10.31 -7.94 -4.57
CA ILE A 172 10.73 -9.00 -3.66
C ILE A 172 9.81 -10.21 -3.82
N ALA A 173 10.40 -11.40 -3.93
CA ALA A 173 9.65 -12.64 -4.09
C ALA A 173 8.57 -12.84 -3.02
N ARG A 174 7.39 -13.29 -3.45
CA ARG A 174 6.17 -13.53 -2.65
C ARG A 174 5.52 -12.28 -2.07
N ARG A 175 5.87 -11.11 -2.59
CA ARG A 175 5.23 -9.83 -2.27
C ARG A 175 4.65 -9.26 -3.56
N VAL A 176 3.62 -8.45 -3.41
CA VAL A 176 2.91 -7.85 -4.54
C VAL A 176 2.87 -6.38 -4.25
N GLY A 177 3.44 -5.56 -5.13
CA GLY A 177 3.27 -4.12 -5.05
C GLY A 177 1.86 -3.78 -5.52
N GLU A 178 1.00 -3.34 -4.60
CA GLU A 178 -0.38 -2.98 -4.92
C GLU A 178 -0.59 -1.46 -4.79
N ILE A 179 -1.16 -0.83 -5.82
CA ILE A 179 -1.54 0.59 -5.78
C ILE A 179 -2.57 0.88 -4.68
N ARG A 180 -3.36 -0.15 -4.30
CA ARG A 180 -4.29 -0.11 -3.17
C ARG A 180 -3.54 0.14 -1.85
N ASP A 181 -2.36 -0.43 -1.69
CA ASP A 181 -1.56 -0.30 -0.48
C ASP A 181 -0.90 1.08 -0.44
N VAL A 182 -0.35 1.59 -1.56
CA VAL A 182 0.12 2.99 -1.68
C VAL A 182 -0.98 3.99 -1.33
N ARG A 183 -2.21 3.76 -1.81
CA ARG A 183 -3.38 4.60 -1.48
C ARG A 183 -3.68 4.57 0.01
N THR A 184 -3.61 3.39 0.62
CA THR A 184 -3.85 3.20 2.05
C THR A 184 -2.81 3.96 2.87
N ASP A 185 -1.54 3.89 2.50
CA ASP A 185 -0.45 4.62 3.15
C ASP A 185 -0.64 6.14 3.07
N ALA A 186 -1.05 6.64 1.90
CA ALA A 186 -1.37 8.05 1.73
C ALA A 186 -2.55 8.49 2.61
N ILE A 187 -3.62 7.69 2.68
CA ILE A 187 -4.77 7.97 3.56
C ILE A 187 -4.34 8.01 5.03
N VAL A 188 -3.54 7.03 5.47
CA VAL A 188 -3.02 6.97 6.84
C VAL A 188 -2.17 8.21 7.15
N ALA A 189 -1.29 8.62 6.24
CA ALA A 189 -0.49 9.83 6.41
C ALA A 189 -1.38 11.08 6.49
N ALA A 190 -2.39 11.22 5.62
CA ALA A 190 -3.33 12.33 5.67
C ALA A 190 -4.09 12.38 7.01
N LEU A 191 -4.60 11.25 7.48
CA LEU A 191 -5.31 11.14 8.76
C LEU A 191 -4.40 11.51 9.94
N ALA A 192 -3.17 11.01 9.98
CA ALA A 192 -2.20 11.34 11.02
C ALA A 192 -1.90 12.84 11.06
N LEU A 193 -1.71 13.46 9.89
CA LEU A 193 -1.47 14.90 9.76
C LEU A 193 -2.68 15.74 10.20
N ILE A 194 -3.90 15.33 9.81
CA ILE A 194 -5.14 15.96 10.24
C ILE A 194 -5.28 15.88 11.76
N VAL A 195 -5.05 14.72 12.37
CA VAL A 195 -5.05 14.57 13.84
C VAL A 195 -4.05 15.54 14.48
N VAL A 196 -2.83 15.64 13.97
CA VAL A 196 -1.83 16.55 14.55
C VAL A 196 -2.26 18.02 14.42
N TRP A 197 -2.78 18.40 13.25
CA TRP A 197 -3.27 19.75 12.99
C TRP A 197 -4.35 20.18 13.99
N LEU A 198 -5.28 19.28 14.28
CA LEU A 198 -6.45 19.53 15.11
C LEU A 198 -6.14 19.49 16.62
N VAL A 199 -5.34 18.50 17.04
CA VAL A 199 -5.02 18.30 18.47
C VAL A 199 -4.00 19.32 18.93
N PHE A 200 -2.83 19.29 18.31
CA PHE A 200 -1.67 20.04 18.82
C PHE A 200 -1.72 21.50 18.39
N SER A 201 -2.41 21.80 17.27
CA SER A 201 -2.53 23.14 16.66
C SER A 201 -1.24 23.95 16.88
N PRO A 202 -0.10 23.44 16.38
CA PRO A 202 1.19 23.94 16.79
C PRO A 202 1.30 25.42 16.48
N ARG A 203 1.91 26.21 17.39
CA ARG A 203 2.16 27.65 17.19
C ARG A 203 2.93 27.94 15.90
N SER A 204 3.58 26.94 15.31
CA SER A 204 4.19 27.00 13.99
C SER A 204 3.18 27.24 12.85
N LEU A 205 1.89 26.97 13.04
CA LEU A 205 0.82 27.24 12.07
C LEU A 205 0.43 28.71 12.02
N SER A 206 0.50 29.42 13.14
CA SER A 206 0.24 30.86 13.19
C SER A 206 1.42 31.68 12.68
N ALA A 207 2.62 31.09 12.65
CA ALA A 207 3.78 31.72 12.03
C ALA A 207 3.60 31.71 10.51
N ARG A 208 3.32 32.87 9.92
CA ARG A 208 3.44 33.04 8.46
C ARG A 208 4.88 32.73 8.08
N SER A 209 5.07 31.74 7.20
CA SER A 209 6.36 31.59 6.55
C SER A 209 6.61 32.83 5.70
N THR A 210 7.80 33.42 5.82
CA THR A 210 8.26 34.48 4.94
C THR A 210 8.75 33.93 3.60
N ILE A 211 9.01 32.63 3.53
CA ILE A 211 9.53 31.93 2.36
C ILE A 211 8.37 31.30 1.58
N ASP A 212 8.33 31.55 0.27
CA ASP A 212 7.40 30.87 -0.62
C ASP A 212 7.85 29.43 -0.87
N HIS A 213 7.09 28.46 -0.35
CA HIS A 213 7.36 27.02 -0.53
C HIS A 213 6.62 26.41 -1.74
N ARG A 214 5.88 27.20 -2.53
CA ARG A 214 5.17 26.70 -3.71
C ARG A 214 6.06 25.93 -4.68
N PRO A 215 7.28 26.38 -5.04
CA PRO A 215 8.11 25.63 -5.98
C PRO A 215 8.45 24.22 -5.48
N LEU A 216 8.73 24.08 -4.18
CA LEU A 216 9.00 22.78 -3.56
C LEU A 216 7.76 21.89 -3.56
N ILE A 217 6.60 22.42 -3.18
CA ILE A 217 5.33 21.67 -3.16
C ILE A 217 4.98 21.18 -4.58
N LEU A 218 5.15 22.03 -5.59
CA LEU A 218 4.91 21.69 -6.99
C LEU A 218 5.88 20.61 -7.47
N ALA A 219 7.17 20.74 -7.15
CA ALA A 219 8.17 19.72 -7.48
C ALA A 219 7.83 18.37 -6.85
N LEU A 220 7.49 18.34 -5.56
CA LEU A 220 7.08 17.12 -4.86
C LEU A 220 5.78 16.53 -5.42
N THR A 221 4.81 17.37 -5.80
CA THR A 221 3.56 16.92 -6.41
C THR A 221 3.83 16.30 -7.79
N GLY A 222 4.68 16.94 -8.60
CA GLY A 222 5.15 16.38 -9.87
C GLY A 222 5.83 15.01 -9.68
N LEU A 223 6.71 14.88 -8.67
CA LEU A 223 7.35 13.62 -8.31
C LEU A 223 6.34 12.53 -7.90
N VAL A 224 5.32 12.87 -7.09
CA VAL A 224 4.26 11.93 -6.70
C VAL A 224 3.47 11.45 -7.92
N VAL A 225 3.10 12.37 -8.83
CA VAL A 225 2.35 12.06 -10.05
C VAL A 225 3.18 11.16 -10.98
N ILE A 226 4.43 11.53 -11.26
CA ILE A 226 5.33 10.76 -12.13
C ILE A 226 5.64 9.40 -11.50
N GLY A 227 5.96 9.38 -10.20
CA GLY A 227 6.25 8.16 -9.46
C GLY A 227 5.07 7.19 -9.47
N THR A 228 3.87 7.68 -9.21
CA THR A 228 2.64 6.86 -9.24
C THR A 228 2.39 6.31 -10.63
N ALA A 229 2.55 7.12 -11.68
CA ALA A 229 2.42 6.66 -13.06
C ALA A 229 3.46 5.57 -13.40
N ALA A 230 4.72 5.77 -13.01
CA ALA A 230 5.80 4.80 -13.21
C ALA A 230 5.52 3.47 -12.47
N PHE A 231 5.04 3.54 -11.24
CA PHE A 231 4.64 2.38 -10.44
C PHE A 231 3.50 1.60 -11.11
N ILE A 232 2.43 2.29 -11.55
CA ILE A 232 1.32 1.66 -12.26
C ILE A 232 1.81 1.02 -13.57
N LEU A 233 2.68 1.68 -14.32
CA LEU A 233 3.27 1.13 -15.55
C LEU A 233 4.12 -0.12 -15.31
N SER A 234 4.78 -0.20 -14.15
CA SER A 234 5.70 -1.29 -13.81
C SER A 234 4.96 -2.52 -13.26
N PHE A 235 3.99 -2.31 -12.37
CA PHE A 235 3.34 -3.40 -11.62
C PHE A 235 1.88 -3.65 -12.03
N HIS A 236 1.20 -2.63 -12.56
CA HIS A 236 -0.25 -2.68 -12.78
C HIS A 236 -0.69 -2.68 -14.25
N ILE A 237 0.21 -2.59 -15.22
CA ILE A 237 -0.13 -2.58 -16.64
C ILE A 237 0.30 -3.86 -17.33
N GLY A 238 -0.66 -4.74 -17.61
CA GLY A 238 -0.46 -5.97 -18.37
C GLY A 238 -0.88 -5.90 -19.84
N TYR A 239 -0.95 -7.08 -20.46
CA TYR A 239 -1.48 -7.38 -21.78
C TYR A 239 -2.81 -8.13 -21.61
N ARG A 240 -3.79 -7.74 -22.42
CA ARG A 240 -4.99 -8.56 -22.65
C ARG A 240 -4.64 -9.63 -23.68
N ILE A 241 -4.83 -10.89 -23.33
CA ILE A 241 -4.55 -12.03 -24.19
C ILE A 241 -5.87 -12.70 -24.52
N GLU A 242 -6.18 -12.74 -25.81
CA GLU A 242 -7.33 -13.45 -26.35
C GLU A 242 -6.86 -14.77 -26.96
N ASP A 243 -7.45 -15.87 -26.50
CA ASP A 243 -7.15 -17.21 -26.98
C ASP A 243 -8.43 -18.01 -27.20
N LYS A 244 -8.55 -18.63 -28.38
CA LYS A 244 -9.72 -19.43 -28.74
C LYS A 244 -9.91 -20.67 -27.85
N ARG A 245 -8.87 -21.11 -27.13
CA ARG A 245 -8.89 -22.34 -26.31
C ARG A 245 -9.14 -22.12 -24.84
N CYS A 246 -8.81 -20.93 -24.33
CA CYS A 246 -8.92 -20.63 -22.89
C CYS A 246 -9.54 -19.26 -22.59
N GLY A 247 -10.08 -18.57 -23.60
CA GLY A 247 -10.83 -17.33 -23.44
C GLY A 247 -9.92 -16.11 -23.35
N VAL A 248 -10.33 -15.12 -22.56
CA VAL A 248 -9.59 -13.89 -22.35
C VAL A 248 -8.96 -13.89 -20.97
N PHE A 249 -7.68 -13.56 -20.88
CA PHE A 249 -7.01 -13.34 -19.60
C PHE A 249 -5.99 -12.23 -19.70
N TYR A 250 -5.38 -11.90 -18.56
CA TYR A 250 -4.43 -10.81 -18.47
C TYR A 250 -3.12 -11.29 -17.86
N SER A 251 -2.02 -10.71 -18.32
CA SER A 251 -0.66 -11.07 -17.92
C SER A 251 0.26 -9.87 -18.05
N LEU A 252 1.29 -9.77 -17.20
CA LEU A 252 2.38 -8.81 -17.36
C LEU A 252 3.19 -9.07 -18.65
N TYR A 253 3.09 -10.27 -19.20
CA TYR A 253 3.77 -10.70 -20.41
C TYR A 253 2.83 -10.69 -21.61
N SER A 254 3.38 -10.39 -22.78
CA SER A 254 2.65 -10.58 -24.03
C SER A 254 2.44 -12.07 -24.32
N LYS A 255 1.44 -12.38 -25.15
CA LYS A 255 1.18 -13.76 -25.61
C LYS A 255 2.44 -14.46 -26.15
N LYS A 256 3.27 -13.73 -26.91
CA LYS A 256 4.53 -14.25 -27.47
C LYS A 256 5.56 -14.54 -26.37
N GLU A 257 5.70 -13.66 -25.39
CA GLU A 257 6.62 -13.84 -24.27
C GLU A 257 6.22 -15.04 -23.40
N LEU A 258 4.92 -15.18 -23.09
CA LEU A 258 4.43 -16.35 -22.34
C LEU A 258 4.70 -17.66 -23.08
N LEU A 259 4.43 -17.72 -24.40
CA LEU A 259 4.69 -18.92 -25.20
C LEU A 259 6.18 -19.25 -25.35
N ASN A 260 7.05 -18.25 -25.28
CA ASN A 260 8.49 -18.46 -25.28
C ASN A 260 8.96 -18.98 -23.93
N ARG A 261 8.50 -18.37 -22.83
CA ARG A 261 8.80 -18.83 -21.46
C ARG A 261 8.25 -20.22 -21.19
N SER A 262 7.06 -20.54 -21.69
CA SER A 262 6.43 -21.85 -21.46
C SER A 262 7.18 -23.02 -22.10
N LYS A 263 8.07 -22.75 -23.07
CA LYS A 263 8.96 -23.76 -23.67
C LYS A 263 10.20 -24.01 -22.83
N ASP A 264 10.59 -23.07 -21.96
CA ASP A 264 11.76 -23.22 -21.12
C ASP A 264 11.42 -23.97 -19.83
N MET A 265 11.54 -25.30 -19.89
CA MET A 265 11.30 -26.18 -18.73
C MET A 265 12.27 -25.92 -17.56
N ARG A 266 13.36 -25.17 -17.76
CA ARG A 266 14.28 -24.78 -16.67
C ARG A 266 13.66 -23.72 -15.74
N LEU A 267 12.58 -23.08 -16.18
CA LEU A 267 11.78 -22.14 -15.40
C LEU A 267 10.77 -22.84 -14.48
N GLY A 268 10.58 -24.16 -14.62
CA GLY A 268 9.66 -24.89 -13.76
C GLY A 268 10.11 -24.88 -12.31
N PRO A 269 9.24 -25.26 -11.35
CA PRO A 269 9.65 -25.40 -9.98
C PRO A 269 10.83 -26.36 -9.96
N ARG A 270 12.02 -25.85 -9.63
CA ARG A 270 13.17 -26.67 -9.24
C ARG A 270 12.88 -27.26 -7.87
N LEU A 271 11.74 -27.92 -7.72
CA LEU A 271 11.52 -28.81 -6.62
C LEU A 271 12.36 -30.04 -6.96
N PRO A 272 13.38 -30.39 -6.18
CA PRO A 272 13.97 -31.71 -6.32
C PRO A 272 12.85 -32.75 -6.18
N PRO A 273 12.90 -33.89 -6.89
CA PRO A 273 11.91 -34.94 -6.73
C PRO A 273 11.81 -35.32 -5.24
N GLY A 274 10.65 -35.14 -4.62
CA GLY A 274 10.44 -35.34 -3.17
C GLY A 274 10.76 -34.14 -2.26
N GLY A 275 11.11 -32.98 -2.81
CA GLY A 275 11.32 -31.75 -2.05
C GLY A 275 10.00 -31.14 -1.60
N SER A 276 9.80 -31.03 -0.28
CA SER A 276 8.64 -30.27 0.24
C SER A 276 8.70 -28.81 -0.26
N LEU A 277 7.54 -28.15 -0.36
CA LEU A 277 7.42 -26.71 -0.63
C LEU A 277 8.29 -25.84 0.32
N ALA A 278 8.78 -26.40 1.42
CA ALA A 278 9.75 -25.76 2.30
C ALA A 278 11.14 -25.57 1.66
N SER A 279 11.52 -26.36 0.66
CA SER A 279 12.78 -26.20 -0.09
C SER A 279 12.72 -25.04 -1.10
N ALA A 280 11.56 -24.80 -1.72
CA ALA A 280 11.29 -23.58 -2.49
C ALA A 280 11.28 -22.31 -1.62
N ARG A 281 11.24 -22.45 -0.28
CA ARG A 281 11.35 -21.39 0.73
C ARG A 281 12.77 -20.85 0.91
N ILE A 282 13.79 -21.45 0.28
CA ILE A 282 15.19 -21.01 0.32
C ILE A 282 15.53 -20.08 -0.88
N ARG A 283 14.53 -19.42 -1.49
CA ARG A 283 14.82 -18.15 -2.15
C ARG A 283 14.99 -17.13 -1.03
N GLY A 284 16.17 -16.52 -0.93
CA GLY A 284 16.47 -15.56 0.14
C GLY A 284 15.41 -14.48 0.23
N PHE A 285 15.25 -13.87 1.41
CA PHE A 285 14.23 -12.83 1.65
C PHE A 285 14.26 -11.66 0.66
N TRP A 286 15.39 -11.45 0.00
CA TRP A 286 15.63 -10.41 -1.00
C TRP A 286 15.75 -10.97 -2.42
N ALA A 287 15.31 -12.21 -2.66
CA ALA A 287 15.29 -12.77 -4.00
C ALA A 287 14.33 -11.94 -4.86
N PRO A 288 14.71 -11.59 -6.10
CA PRO A 288 13.83 -10.87 -7.00
C PRO A 288 12.57 -11.71 -7.28
N GLU A 289 11.42 -11.04 -7.37
CA GLU A 289 10.16 -11.67 -7.74
C GLU A 289 10.26 -12.28 -9.15
N ASP A 290 9.79 -13.53 -9.28
CA ASP A 290 9.58 -14.13 -10.59
C ASP A 290 8.11 -13.99 -10.93
N PHE A 291 7.76 -12.87 -11.56
CA PHE A 291 6.39 -12.57 -11.92
C PHE A 291 5.74 -13.71 -12.72
N TYR A 292 6.50 -14.46 -13.54
CA TYR A 292 5.95 -15.56 -14.33
C TYR A 292 5.46 -16.71 -13.43
N GLU A 293 6.20 -17.04 -12.38
CA GLU A 293 5.77 -17.99 -11.33
C GLU A 293 4.61 -17.44 -10.50
N THR A 294 4.63 -16.15 -10.17
CA THR A 294 3.53 -15.50 -9.44
C THR A 294 2.23 -15.60 -10.23
N GLU A 295 2.23 -15.29 -11.53
CA GLU A 295 1.04 -15.38 -12.38
C GLU A 295 0.55 -16.83 -12.46
N ALA A 296 1.46 -17.79 -12.66
CA ALA A 296 1.14 -19.22 -12.71
C ALA A 296 0.46 -19.71 -11.43
N SER A 297 0.98 -19.29 -10.27
CA SER A 297 0.46 -19.63 -8.94
C SER A 297 -0.91 -19.00 -8.69
N ARG A 298 -1.19 -17.82 -9.24
CA ARG A 298 -2.50 -17.17 -9.14
C ARG A 298 -3.56 -17.89 -9.96
N HIS A 299 -3.23 -18.28 -11.20
CA HIS A 299 -4.13 -19.09 -12.01
C HIS A 299 -4.46 -20.43 -11.33
N LEU A 300 -3.49 -21.06 -10.67
CA LEU A 300 -3.70 -22.26 -9.86
C LEU A 300 -4.69 -21.99 -8.71
N ALA A 301 -4.46 -20.91 -7.95
CA ALA A 301 -5.30 -20.55 -6.81
C ALA A 301 -6.73 -20.18 -7.22
N GLU A 302 -6.94 -19.52 -8.36
CA GLU A 302 -8.30 -19.28 -8.84
C GLU A 302 -8.95 -20.56 -9.34
N ARG A 303 -8.25 -21.38 -10.12
CA ARG A 303 -8.74 -22.70 -10.56
C ARG A 303 -9.31 -23.48 -9.38
N ASP A 304 -8.57 -23.56 -8.27
CA ASP A 304 -9.02 -24.21 -7.03
C ASP A 304 -10.26 -23.57 -6.41
N LYS A 305 -10.30 -22.24 -6.41
CA LYS A 305 -11.42 -21.48 -5.86
C LYS A 305 -12.69 -21.69 -6.69
N LEU A 306 -12.60 -21.65 -8.01
CA LEU A 306 -13.72 -21.89 -8.94
C LEU A 306 -14.22 -23.33 -8.82
N GLU A 307 -13.31 -24.29 -8.74
CA GLU A 307 -13.65 -25.70 -8.55
C GLU A 307 -14.40 -25.92 -7.23
N LYS A 308 -13.93 -25.34 -6.13
CA LYS A 308 -14.61 -25.39 -4.82
C LYS A 308 -16.00 -24.72 -4.85
N GLN A 309 -16.23 -23.79 -5.77
CA GLN A 309 -17.51 -23.12 -5.98
C GLN A 309 -18.44 -23.89 -6.94
N GLY A 310 -18.02 -25.05 -7.47
CA GLY A 310 -18.77 -25.80 -8.47
C GLY A 310 -18.74 -25.16 -9.87
N ARG A 311 -17.91 -24.13 -10.07
CA ARG A 311 -17.72 -23.42 -11.34
C ARG A 311 -16.69 -24.14 -12.22
N HIS A 312 -17.04 -25.37 -12.57
CA HIS A 312 -16.12 -26.32 -13.18
C HIS A 312 -15.61 -25.86 -14.56
N TRP A 313 -16.46 -25.25 -15.38
CA TRP A 313 -16.07 -24.74 -16.69
C TRP A 313 -15.02 -23.62 -16.60
N GLU A 314 -15.22 -22.67 -15.68
CA GLU A 314 -14.27 -21.59 -15.45
C GLU A 314 -12.95 -22.10 -14.88
N ALA A 315 -13.00 -23.08 -13.96
CA ALA A 315 -11.81 -23.76 -13.45
C ALA A 315 -11.05 -24.46 -14.58
N PHE A 316 -11.74 -25.10 -15.52
CA PHE A 316 -11.14 -25.68 -16.72
C PHE A 316 -10.44 -24.63 -17.58
N CYS A 317 -11.06 -23.47 -17.80
CA CYS A 317 -10.45 -22.39 -18.58
C CYS A 317 -9.16 -21.86 -17.93
N GLU A 318 -9.15 -21.68 -16.61
CA GLU A 318 -7.93 -21.32 -15.83
C GLU A 318 -6.82 -22.38 -16.00
N GLU A 319 -7.18 -23.66 -15.95
CA GLU A 319 -6.22 -24.74 -16.16
C GLU A 319 -5.67 -24.75 -17.60
N MET A 320 -6.51 -24.46 -18.59
CA MET A 320 -6.08 -24.33 -19.99
C MET A 320 -5.12 -23.16 -20.20
N ILE A 321 -5.29 -22.05 -19.47
CA ILE A 321 -4.30 -20.94 -19.43
C ILE A 321 -2.96 -21.49 -18.91
N ARG A 322 -2.96 -22.17 -17.77
CA ARG A 322 -1.74 -22.73 -17.16
C ARG A 322 -1.02 -23.70 -18.09
N ARG A 323 -1.74 -24.66 -18.64
CA ARG A 323 -1.17 -25.66 -19.56
C ARG A 323 -0.55 -25.04 -20.81
N THR A 324 -1.15 -23.97 -21.32
CA THR A 324 -0.70 -23.32 -22.56
C THR A 324 0.46 -22.35 -22.31
N TYR A 325 0.35 -21.53 -21.26
CA TYR A 325 1.19 -20.35 -21.05
C TYR A 325 2.14 -20.47 -19.86
N TYR A 326 1.89 -21.39 -18.93
CA TYR A 326 2.66 -21.60 -17.69
C TYR A 326 3.07 -23.06 -17.51
N ARG A 327 3.30 -23.77 -18.63
CA ARG A 327 3.63 -25.20 -18.69
C ARG A 327 4.72 -25.64 -17.70
N PRO A 328 5.80 -24.87 -17.42
CA PRO A 328 6.79 -25.31 -16.46
C PRO A 328 6.26 -25.50 -15.04
N PHE A 329 5.13 -24.86 -14.67
CA PHE A 329 4.46 -24.96 -13.37
C PHE A 329 3.17 -25.81 -13.43
N PHE A 330 2.96 -26.55 -14.51
CA PHE A 330 1.81 -27.43 -14.68
C PHE A 330 2.20 -28.87 -14.30
N ASP A 331 1.39 -29.49 -13.43
CA ASP A 331 1.52 -30.90 -13.07
C ASP A 331 0.51 -31.73 -13.89
N PRO A 332 0.96 -32.62 -14.80
CA PRO A 332 0.07 -33.47 -15.57
C PRO A 332 -0.75 -34.45 -14.72
N ASP A 333 -0.24 -34.87 -13.56
CA ASP A 333 -0.81 -35.94 -12.74
C ASP A 333 -1.96 -35.42 -11.86
N GLU A 334 -1.90 -34.16 -11.42
CA GLU A 334 -2.98 -33.49 -10.67
C GLU A 334 -4.32 -33.48 -11.43
N TRP A 335 -4.29 -33.67 -12.75
CA TRP A 335 -5.41 -33.35 -13.63
C TRP A 335 -5.87 -34.50 -14.53
N ALA A 336 -5.40 -35.74 -14.30
CA ALA A 336 -5.80 -36.91 -15.08
C ALA A 336 -7.34 -37.14 -15.14
N GLY A 337 -8.09 -36.59 -14.18
CA GLY A 337 -9.55 -36.72 -14.10
C GLY A 337 -10.35 -35.78 -14.98
N TRP A 338 -9.76 -34.74 -15.55
CA TRP A 338 -10.46 -33.79 -16.39
C TRP A 338 -9.87 -33.88 -17.80
N THR A 339 -10.66 -34.30 -18.78
CA THR A 339 -10.21 -34.34 -20.18
C THR A 339 -11.04 -33.36 -20.99
N ALA A 340 -10.50 -32.86 -22.10
CA ALA A 340 -11.27 -32.02 -23.03
C ALA A 340 -12.52 -32.76 -23.56
N GLU A 341 -12.49 -34.09 -23.54
CA GLU A 341 -13.62 -34.96 -23.86
C GLU A 341 -14.64 -35.02 -22.72
N ARG A 342 -14.20 -35.17 -21.47
CA ARG A 342 -15.08 -35.08 -20.29
C ARG A 342 -15.77 -33.73 -20.21
N MET A 343 -15.02 -32.64 -20.40
CA MET A 343 -15.59 -31.29 -20.38
C MET A 343 -16.58 -31.08 -21.53
N ARG A 344 -16.28 -31.54 -22.75
CA ARG A 344 -17.26 -31.52 -23.86
C ARG A 344 -18.48 -32.38 -23.59
N LYS A 345 -18.34 -33.49 -22.87
CA LYS A 345 -19.46 -34.35 -22.50
C LYS A 345 -20.32 -33.74 -21.39
N GLU A 346 -19.71 -33.11 -20.39
CA GLU A 346 -20.40 -32.50 -19.25
C GLU A 346 -21.02 -31.14 -19.59
N PHE A 347 -20.36 -30.37 -20.45
CA PHE A 347 -20.73 -28.99 -20.73
C PHE A 347 -21.17 -28.76 -22.20
N GLY A 348 -20.84 -29.63 -23.16
CA GLY A 348 -21.15 -29.42 -24.58
C GLY A 348 -20.23 -28.41 -25.26
N ASP A 349 -20.68 -27.82 -26.37
CA ASP A 349 -19.94 -26.81 -27.13
C ASP A 349 -20.05 -25.42 -26.47
N TYR A 350 -19.41 -25.24 -25.31
CA TYR A 350 -19.35 -23.92 -24.68
C TYR A 350 -18.48 -22.95 -25.47
N ASP A 351 -19.00 -21.72 -25.57
CA ASP A 351 -18.31 -20.60 -26.18
C ASP A 351 -17.22 -20.07 -25.24
N VAL A 352 -16.00 -20.58 -25.42
CA VAL A 352 -14.79 -20.16 -24.69
C VAL A 352 -14.55 -18.65 -24.78
N SER A 353 -15.05 -17.98 -25.83
CA SER A 353 -14.87 -16.53 -25.98
C SER A 353 -15.56 -15.70 -24.89
N ARG A 354 -16.51 -16.29 -24.16
CA ARG A 354 -17.20 -15.65 -23.02
C ARG A 354 -16.42 -15.70 -21.72
N PHE A 355 -15.43 -16.59 -21.61
CA PHE A 355 -14.62 -16.69 -20.41
C PHE A 355 -13.65 -15.51 -20.33
N VAL A 356 -13.68 -14.79 -19.20
CA VAL A 356 -12.72 -13.73 -18.88
C VAL A 356 -12.17 -13.97 -17.47
N SER A 357 -10.86 -14.20 -17.40
CA SER A 357 -10.12 -14.31 -16.14
C SER A 357 -9.81 -12.92 -15.58
N TYR A 358 -10.24 -12.63 -14.35
CA TYR A 358 -10.12 -11.31 -13.72
C TYR A 358 -9.17 -11.27 -12.50
N HIS A 359 -8.17 -12.17 -12.39
CA HIS A 359 -7.29 -12.24 -11.20
C HIS A 359 -6.36 -11.06 -10.98
N TYR A 360 -6.43 -10.08 -11.87
CA TYR A 360 -5.57 -8.93 -11.89
C TYR A 360 -6.37 -7.67 -11.65
N ASP A 361 -6.08 -6.99 -10.54
CA ASP A 361 -6.33 -5.55 -10.35
C ASP A 361 -5.34 -4.73 -11.21
N LEU A 362 -5.16 -5.15 -12.46
CA LEU A 362 -4.35 -4.44 -13.44
C LEU A 362 -5.24 -3.38 -14.10
N VAL A 363 -4.73 -2.16 -14.19
CA VAL A 363 -5.34 -1.14 -15.03
C VAL A 363 -5.03 -1.51 -16.48
N PHE A 364 -6.00 -2.10 -17.16
CA PHE A 364 -5.80 -2.68 -18.48
C PHE A 364 -5.59 -1.62 -19.57
N ARG A 365 -4.88 -2.04 -20.64
CA ARG A 365 -4.59 -1.26 -21.86
C ARG A 365 -5.84 -0.97 -22.74
N GLY A 366 -7.01 -0.77 -22.15
CA GLY A 366 -8.09 -0.01 -22.80
C GLY A 366 -7.78 1.49 -22.77
N TRP A 367 -7.25 1.97 -21.64
CA TRP A 367 -6.50 3.22 -21.60
C TRP A 367 -5.10 2.94 -22.14
N ARG A 368 -4.80 3.34 -23.38
CA ARG A 368 -3.44 3.25 -23.94
C ARG A 368 -2.45 3.82 -22.90
N ARG A 369 -1.27 3.22 -22.72
CA ARG A 369 -0.18 3.72 -21.82
C ARG A 369 0.04 5.23 -21.92
N TRP A 370 -0.17 5.76 -23.12
CA TRP A 370 -0.17 7.19 -23.43
C TRP A 370 -1.21 8.03 -22.67
N HIS A 371 -2.38 7.53 -22.29
CA HIS A 371 -3.37 8.30 -21.53
C HIS A 371 -2.95 8.50 -20.09
N VAL A 372 -2.35 7.50 -19.44
CA VAL A 372 -1.82 7.66 -18.07
C VAL A 372 -0.63 8.62 -18.08
N LEU A 373 0.28 8.45 -19.05
CA LEU A 373 1.42 9.36 -19.22
C LEU A 373 0.98 10.76 -19.64
N ALA A 374 -0.01 10.90 -20.53
CA ALA A 374 -0.54 12.19 -20.96
C ALA A 374 -1.32 12.86 -19.85
N ALA A 375 -2.11 12.13 -19.06
CA ALA A 375 -2.79 12.69 -17.90
C ALA A 375 -1.77 13.17 -16.86
N ALA A 376 -0.76 12.35 -16.54
CA ALA A 376 0.33 12.75 -15.65
C ALA A 376 1.07 14.00 -16.19
N PHE A 377 1.37 14.02 -17.49
CA PHE A 377 2.06 15.13 -18.15
C PHE A 377 1.21 16.41 -18.16
N VAL A 378 -0.09 16.31 -18.49
CA VAL A 378 -1.04 17.43 -18.46
C VAL A 378 -1.20 17.96 -17.04
N ILE A 379 -1.33 17.09 -16.04
CA ILE A 379 -1.37 17.49 -14.62
C ILE A 379 -0.07 18.22 -14.26
N CYS A 380 1.10 17.71 -14.65
CA CYS A 380 2.38 18.38 -14.41
C CYS A 380 2.45 19.75 -15.09
N ILE A 381 1.99 19.87 -16.34
CA ILE A 381 1.92 21.16 -17.05
C ILE A 381 0.98 22.13 -16.34
N VAL A 382 -0.23 21.68 -15.96
CA VAL A 382 -1.21 22.54 -15.27
C VAL A 382 -0.64 23.00 -13.93
N LEU A 383 -0.01 22.12 -13.17
CA LEU A 383 0.65 22.48 -11.91
C LEU A 383 1.81 23.45 -12.14
N PHE A 384 2.62 23.23 -13.18
CA PHE A 384 3.74 24.10 -13.54
C PHE A 384 3.25 25.49 -13.97
N VAL A 385 2.27 25.57 -14.86
CA VAL A 385 1.69 26.82 -15.37
C VAL A 385 0.96 27.59 -14.25
N CYS A 386 0.09 26.92 -13.47
CA CYS A 386 -0.61 27.57 -12.36
C CYS A 386 0.33 27.97 -11.20
N GLY A 387 1.48 27.29 -11.08
CA GLY A 387 2.49 27.57 -10.08
C GLY A 387 3.48 28.67 -10.43
N ILE A 388 3.80 28.83 -11.72
CA ILE A 388 4.80 29.75 -12.26
C ILE A 388 4.17 30.99 -12.88
N VAL A 389 2.85 31.13 -12.91
CA VAL A 389 2.22 32.44 -13.07
C VAL A 389 2.09 33.05 -11.66
N PRO A 390 3.14 33.70 -11.10
CA PRO A 390 2.92 34.57 -9.98
C PRO A 390 1.88 35.59 -10.42
N LYS A 391 1.08 36.06 -9.46
CA LYS A 391 0.23 37.22 -9.63
C LYS A 391 1.09 38.41 -10.07
N TRP A 392 1.35 38.53 -11.36
CA TRP A 392 1.98 39.65 -12.06
C TRP A 392 0.99 40.83 -12.20
N GLN A 393 -0.10 40.82 -11.43
CA GLN A 393 -1.16 41.82 -11.44
C GLN A 393 -1.51 42.31 -10.03
N ARG A 394 -0.52 42.38 -9.12
CA ARG A 394 -0.63 43.21 -7.92
C ARG A 394 0.54 44.20 -7.91
N GLY A 395 0.54 45.07 -8.91
CA GLY A 395 1.08 46.42 -8.79
C GLY A 395 0.01 47.30 -8.18
#